data_AF-A0A975CNL8-F1
#
_entry.id   AF-A0A975CNL8-F1
#
_cell.length_a   1.000
_cell.length_b   1.000
_cell.length_c   1.000
_cell.angle_alpha   90.00
_cell.angle_beta   90.00
_cell.angle_gamma   90.00
#
_symmetry.space_group_name_H-M   'P 1'
#
loop_
_entity.id
_entity.type
_entity.pdbx_description
1 polymer ?
#
loop_
_entity_poly.entity_id
_entity_poly.type
_entity_poly.pdbx_seq_one_letter_code
_entity_poly.pdbx_strand_id
1 'polypeptide(L)'
;MKKIIIIFSMMVLLFSCGNKEVKKEKQEIVAPVPTDTIVKEEVVEAQEPSLVFTVQIAALRNPNNQLANLEGVNTFEENLLTKYRIGTFETYEEARSKRNQLRYKYKGAFVQALKNNRPINIKEALNN
;
A
#
# COMPACT_ATOMS: atom_id res chain seq x y z
N MET A 1 58.09 0.12 -26.91
CA MET A 1 57.96 -0.83 -28.04
C MET A 1 57.53 -2.16 -27.42
N LYS A 2 56.34 -2.73 -27.66
CA LYS A 2 55.78 -3.18 -28.93
C LYS A 2 54.27 -3.36 -28.75
N LYS A 3 53.50 -2.88 -29.73
CA LYS A 3 52.05 -2.98 -29.84
C LYS A 3 51.67 -4.45 -30.09
N ILE A 4 50.63 -4.97 -29.43
CA ILE A 4 49.80 -6.05 -29.96
C ILE A 4 48.35 -5.67 -29.72
N ILE A 5 47.70 -5.33 -30.82
CA ILE A 5 46.26 -5.17 -31.02
C ILE A 5 45.75 -6.56 -31.42
N ILE A 6 44.80 -7.13 -30.68
CA ILE A 6 43.83 -8.08 -31.25
C ILE A 6 42.44 -7.73 -30.72
N ILE A 7 41.70 -7.12 -31.64
CA ILE A 7 40.27 -6.95 -31.75
C ILE A 7 39.61 -8.35 -31.86
N PHE A 8 38.48 -8.61 -31.17
CA PHE A 8 37.17 -8.97 -31.76
C PHE A 8 36.21 -9.61 -30.74
N SER A 9 34.91 -9.41 -30.98
CA SER A 9 33.73 -10.04 -30.36
C SER A 9 33.17 -9.32 -29.12
N MET A 10 32.35 -8.28 -29.26
CA MET A 10 30.94 -8.32 -29.71
C MET A 10 30.04 -9.19 -28.83
N MET A 11 29.49 -8.61 -27.75
CA MET A 11 28.05 -8.74 -27.49
C MET A 11 27.56 -7.60 -26.59
N VAL A 12 27.23 -6.49 -27.24
CA VAL A 12 26.44 -5.41 -26.67
C VAL A 12 25.00 -5.90 -26.62
N LEU A 13 24.59 -6.52 -25.50
CA LEU A 13 23.18 -6.72 -25.21
C LEU A 13 22.62 -5.40 -24.67
N LEU A 14 22.18 -4.57 -25.61
CA LEU A 14 21.25 -3.48 -25.34
C LEU A 14 19.97 -4.10 -24.76
N PHE A 15 19.81 -4.04 -23.45
CA PHE A 15 18.50 -4.21 -22.83
C PHE A 15 17.62 -3.02 -23.22
N SER A 16 17.01 -3.15 -24.39
CA SER A 16 15.89 -2.37 -24.86
C SER A 16 14.66 -2.74 -24.03
N CYS A 17 14.45 -2.06 -22.91
CA CYS A 17 13.12 -1.95 -22.31
C CYS A 17 12.46 -0.69 -22.88
N GLY A 18 11.70 -0.90 -23.95
CA GLY A 18 10.92 0.14 -24.61
C GLY A 18 9.91 0.79 -23.67
N ASN A 19 9.96 2.11 -23.63
CA ASN A 19 8.91 2.96 -23.08
C ASN A 19 7.60 2.68 -23.83
N LYS A 20 6.57 2.23 -23.10
CA LYS A 20 5.19 2.28 -23.59
C LYS A 20 4.45 3.32 -22.77
N GLU A 21 4.47 4.55 -23.29
CA GLU A 21 3.46 5.55 -22.96
C GLU A 21 2.12 5.07 -23.54
N VAL A 22 1.08 4.96 -22.72
CA VAL A 22 -0.30 4.91 -23.20
C VAL A 22 -1.02 6.12 -22.63
N LYS A 23 -1.33 7.03 -23.56
CA LYS A 23 -2.06 8.28 -23.38
C LYS A 23 -3.51 8.00 -22.97
N LYS A 24 -4.02 8.90 -22.12
CA LYS A 24 -5.43 9.08 -21.75
C LYS A 24 -6.39 9.05 -22.94
N GLU A 25 -7.55 8.43 -22.78
CA GLU A 25 -8.79 8.97 -23.33
C GLU A 25 -9.99 8.68 -22.42
N LYS A 26 -10.73 9.75 -22.14
CA LYS A 26 -11.98 9.83 -21.39
C LYS A 26 -13.11 9.46 -22.35
N GLN A 27 -13.98 8.52 -22.00
CA GLN A 27 -15.32 8.46 -22.58
C GLN A 27 -16.38 8.29 -21.50
N GLU A 28 -17.34 9.20 -21.58
CA GLU A 28 -18.48 9.46 -20.72
C GLU A 28 -19.71 9.29 -21.62
N ILE A 29 -20.56 8.28 -21.40
CA ILE A 29 -21.92 8.24 -21.98
C ILE A 29 -22.90 7.44 -21.06
N VAL A 30 -23.57 8.18 -20.17
CA VAL A 30 -25.01 8.22 -19.82
C VAL A 30 -25.90 6.93 -19.79
N ALA A 31 -26.23 6.49 -18.56
CA ALA A 31 -27.55 6.12 -17.94
C ALA A 31 -28.45 4.94 -18.48
N PRO A 32 -29.43 4.36 -17.72
CA PRO A 32 -29.70 4.33 -16.25
C PRO A 32 -30.18 2.95 -15.65
N VAL A 33 -30.44 2.96 -14.32
CA VAL A 33 -31.29 2.09 -13.44
C VAL A 33 -30.75 0.71 -12.95
N PRO A 34 -31.22 0.17 -11.81
CA PRO A 34 -30.50 0.12 -10.51
C PRO A 34 -30.29 -1.33 -10.00
N THR A 35 -29.63 -1.51 -8.85
CA THR A 35 -29.90 -2.52 -7.80
C THR A 35 -28.62 -2.76 -6.98
N ASP A 36 -28.61 -2.19 -5.78
CA ASP A 36 -28.00 -2.67 -4.54
C ASP A 36 -26.69 -3.47 -4.64
N THR A 37 -25.56 -2.75 -4.61
CA THR A 37 -24.37 -3.27 -3.97
C THR A 37 -23.73 -2.11 -3.20
N ILE A 38 -23.74 -2.26 -1.88
CA ILE A 38 -23.20 -1.33 -0.90
C ILE A 38 -21.68 -1.22 -1.15
N VAL A 39 -21.30 -0.29 -2.02
CA VAL A 39 -19.98 0.32 -1.97
C VAL A 39 -20.03 1.20 -0.72
N LYS A 40 -19.38 0.78 0.36
CA LYS A 40 -19.06 1.68 1.48
C LYS A 40 -18.00 2.65 0.98
N GLU A 41 -18.43 3.59 0.15
CA GLU A 41 -17.70 4.78 -0.22
C GLU A 41 -17.81 5.73 0.98
N GLU A 42 -16.81 5.66 1.85
CA GLU A 42 -16.69 6.61 2.96
C GLU A 42 -16.32 7.96 2.35
N VAL A 43 -17.31 8.85 2.38
CA VAL A 43 -17.26 10.26 2.01
C VAL A 43 -16.05 10.92 2.66
N VAL A 44 -15.07 11.33 1.85
CA VAL A 44 -13.95 12.17 2.30
C VAL A 44 -14.45 13.60 2.38
N GLU A 45 -15.15 13.91 3.48
CA GLU A 45 -15.33 15.29 3.92
C GLU A 45 -13.96 15.83 4.35
N ALA A 46 -13.65 17.09 4.01
CA ALA A 46 -12.37 17.72 4.29
C ALA A 46 -12.19 17.94 5.81
N GLN A 47 -11.79 16.89 6.51
CA GLN A 47 -11.32 16.95 7.89
C GLN A 47 -9.87 17.44 7.93
N GLU A 48 -9.54 18.20 8.97
CA GLU A 48 -8.16 18.55 9.33
C GLU A 48 -7.22 17.35 9.24
N PRO A 49 -5.91 17.56 8.99
CA PRO A 49 -5.01 16.46 8.74
C PRO A 49 -4.94 15.50 9.93
N SER A 50 -5.68 14.39 9.86
CA SER A 50 -5.76 13.42 10.93
C SER A 50 -4.55 12.47 10.87
N LEU A 51 -3.68 12.59 11.85
CA LEU A 51 -2.68 11.58 12.16
C LEU A 51 -3.39 10.47 12.93
N VAL A 52 -3.34 9.26 12.40
CA VAL A 52 -3.90 8.06 13.05
C VAL A 52 -2.89 6.93 13.02
N PHE A 53 -3.04 5.98 13.94
CA PHE A 53 -2.22 4.79 14.06
C PHE A 53 -3.06 3.55 13.79
N THR A 54 -2.48 2.55 13.13
CA THR A 54 -3.14 1.27 12.81
C THR A 54 -2.16 0.13 12.95
N VAL A 55 -2.64 -1.12 13.05
CA VAL A 55 -1.75 -2.30 13.18
C VAL A 55 -1.75 -3.08 11.88
N GLN A 56 -0.63 -3.08 11.15
CA GLN A 56 -0.46 -3.90 9.97
C GLN A 56 -0.07 -5.33 10.37
N ILE A 57 -0.81 -6.32 9.88
CA ILE A 57 -0.57 -7.75 10.17
C ILE A 57 0.04 -8.52 9.00
N ALA A 58 -0.14 -8.03 7.76
CA ALA A 58 0.41 -8.62 6.56
C ALA A 58 0.52 -7.59 5.41
N ALA A 59 1.42 -7.87 4.46
CA ALA A 59 1.49 -7.21 3.16
C ALA A 59 1.88 -8.26 2.11
N LEU A 60 1.00 -8.51 1.14
CA LEU A 60 1.12 -9.63 0.20
C LEU A 60 1.04 -9.14 -1.25
N ARG A 61 1.76 -9.77 -2.18
CA ARG A 61 1.67 -9.45 -3.61
C ARG A 61 0.32 -9.85 -4.22
N ASN A 62 -0.23 -10.96 -3.73
CA ASN A 62 -1.51 -11.47 -4.15
C ASN A 62 -2.51 -11.31 -3.00
N PRO A 63 -3.74 -10.88 -3.27
CA PRO A 63 -4.78 -10.82 -2.26
C PRO A 63 -5.01 -12.18 -1.59
N ASN A 64 -5.30 -12.13 -0.30
CA ASN A 64 -5.67 -13.26 0.55
C ASN A 64 -7.06 -13.01 1.14
N ASN A 65 -8.04 -13.79 0.65
CA ASN A 65 -9.44 -13.66 1.08
C ASN A 65 -9.65 -14.03 2.55
N GLN A 66 -8.85 -14.95 3.11
CA GLN A 66 -8.96 -15.30 4.52
C GLN A 66 -8.59 -14.13 5.41
N LEU A 67 -7.54 -13.37 5.06
CA LEU A 67 -7.14 -12.17 5.78
C LEU A 67 -8.13 -11.02 5.57
N ALA A 68 -8.63 -10.83 4.35
CA ALA A 68 -9.60 -9.78 4.03
C ALA A 68 -10.92 -9.92 4.79
N ASN A 69 -11.34 -11.17 5.03
CA ASN A 69 -12.60 -11.48 5.72
C ASN A 69 -12.47 -11.57 7.24
N LEU A 70 -11.30 -11.27 7.81
CA LEU A 70 -11.15 -11.20 9.27
C LEU A 70 -11.87 -9.97 9.81
N GLU A 71 -12.60 -10.16 10.91
CA GLU A 71 -13.25 -9.05 11.61
C GLU A 71 -12.25 -7.96 11.99
N GLY A 72 -12.59 -6.71 11.66
CA GLY A 72 -11.78 -5.54 11.94
C GLY A 72 -10.54 -5.37 11.07
N VAL A 73 -10.38 -6.18 10.00
CA VAL A 73 -9.33 -5.97 8.99
C VAL A 73 -9.85 -5.07 7.87
N ASN A 74 -9.06 -4.05 7.56
CA ASN A 74 -9.18 -3.21 6.37
C ASN A 74 -8.04 -3.53 5.39
N THR A 75 -8.34 -3.53 4.09
CA THR A 75 -7.39 -3.80 3.01
C THR A 75 -7.01 -2.54 2.26
N PHE A 76 -5.72 -2.39 1.95
CA PHE A 76 -5.18 -1.23 1.23
C PHE A 76 -4.22 -1.69 0.13
N GLU A 77 -4.39 -1.18 -1.09
CA GLU A 77 -3.46 -1.43 -2.20
C GLU A 77 -2.37 -0.36 -2.20
N GLU A 78 -1.13 -0.76 -1.87
CA GLU A 78 -0.01 0.16 -1.75
C GLU A 78 1.29 -0.50 -2.24
N ASN A 79 2.00 0.16 -3.16
CA ASN A 79 3.29 -0.31 -3.68
C ASN A 79 3.26 -1.76 -4.23
N LEU A 80 2.22 -2.10 -5.00
CA LEU A 80 2.01 -3.44 -5.57
C LEU A 80 1.79 -4.54 -4.51
N LEU A 81 1.36 -4.16 -3.31
CA LEU A 81 1.04 -5.07 -2.22
C LEU A 81 -0.36 -4.76 -1.68
N THR A 82 -1.13 -5.82 -1.44
CA THR A 82 -2.33 -5.77 -0.61
C THR A 82 -1.90 -5.80 0.85
N LYS A 83 -2.16 -4.72 1.58
CA LYS A 83 -1.86 -4.56 3.00
C LYS A 83 -3.10 -4.80 3.85
N TYR A 84 -2.91 -5.51 4.95
CA TYR A 84 -3.98 -5.88 5.88
C TYR A 84 -3.73 -5.21 7.22
N ARG A 85 -4.65 -4.33 7.63
CA ARG A 85 -4.51 -3.48 8.81
C ARG A 85 -5.71 -3.62 9.73
N ILE A 86 -5.46 -3.60 11.04
CA ILE A 86 -6.49 -3.71 12.07
C ILE A 86 -6.58 -2.43 12.86
N GLY A 87 -7.81 -1.91 12.95
CA GLY A 87 -8.18 -0.77 13.78
C GLY A 87 -7.61 0.57 13.30
N THR A 88 -8.19 1.63 13.82
CA THR A 88 -7.71 3.01 13.69
C THR A 88 -7.68 3.58 15.10
N PHE A 89 -6.55 4.13 15.50
CA PHE A 89 -6.27 4.58 16.86
C PHE A 89 -5.76 6.02 16.81
N GLU A 90 -6.15 6.83 17.78
CA GLU A 90 -5.70 8.22 17.88
C GLU A 90 -4.26 8.30 18.39
N THR A 91 -3.89 7.37 19.28
CA THR A 91 -2.55 7.34 19.88
C THR A 91 -1.73 6.13 19.45
N TYR A 92 -0.41 6.30 19.43
CA TYR A 92 0.53 5.20 19.23
C TYR A 92 0.37 4.11 20.30
N GLU A 93 0.02 4.47 21.54
CA GLU A 93 -0.02 3.52 22.65
C GLU A 93 -1.23 2.59 22.61
N GLU A 94 -2.37 3.08 22.16
CA GLU A 94 -3.54 2.25 21.87
C GLU A 94 -3.22 1.25 20.75
N ALA A 95 -2.63 1.72 19.65
CA ALA A 95 -2.21 0.86 18.55
C ALA A 95 -1.14 -0.16 19.00
N ARG A 96 -0.21 0.24 19.86
CA ARG A 96 0.83 -0.63 20.40
C ARG A 96 0.24 -1.69 21.32
N SER A 97 -0.72 -1.33 22.16
CA SER A 97 -1.48 -2.27 23.00
C SER A 97 -2.19 -3.31 22.14
N LYS A 98 -2.93 -2.87 21.11
CA LYS A 98 -3.58 -3.78 20.15
C LYS A 98 -2.56 -4.68 19.44
N ARG A 99 -1.43 -4.12 19.00
CA ARG A 99 -0.35 -4.90 18.37
C ARG A 99 0.16 -5.98 19.30
N ASN A 100 0.37 -5.69 20.59
CA ASN A 100 0.81 -6.69 21.57
C ASN A 100 -0.20 -7.83 21.71
N GLN A 101 -1.51 -7.52 21.73
CA GLN A 101 -2.57 -8.53 21.73
C GLN A 101 -2.57 -9.38 20.45
N LEU A 102 -2.16 -8.85 19.31
CA LEU A 102 -2.16 -9.57 18.04
C LEU A 102 -0.90 -10.43 17.82
N ARG A 103 0.20 -10.14 18.51
CA ARG A 103 1.50 -10.81 18.31
C ARG A 103 1.52 -12.29 18.67
N TYR A 104 0.53 -12.83 19.40
CA TYR A 104 0.47 -14.29 19.58
C TYR A 104 0.22 -15.00 18.24
N LYS A 105 -0.64 -14.43 17.38
CA LYS A 105 -1.02 -14.98 16.07
C LYS A 105 -0.22 -14.38 14.92
N TYR A 106 -0.02 -13.07 14.92
CA TYR A 106 0.66 -12.32 13.86
C TYR A 106 2.00 -11.79 14.36
N LYS A 107 3.03 -12.64 14.30
CA LYS A 107 4.35 -12.34 14.89
C LYS A 107 5.01 -11.08 14.30
N GLY A 108 4.76 -10.84 13.00
CA GLY A 108 5.25 -9.66 12.27
C GLY A 108 4.39 -8.42 12.42
N ALA A 109 3.37 -8.41 13.28
CA ALA A 109 2.49 -7.25 13.43
C ALA A 109 3.24 -6.02 13.95
N PHE A 110 3.03 -4.88 13.28
CA PHE A 110 3.64 -3.61 13.64
C PHE A 110 2.66 -2.44 13.51
N VAL A 111 2.96 -1.35 14.20
CA VAL A 111 2.15 -0.12 14.15
C VAL A 111 2.58 0.71 12.94
N GLN A 112 1.61 1.11 12.12
CA GLN A 112 1.74 2.01 10.98
C GLN A 112 1.06 3.33 11.33
N ALA A 113 1.76 4.44 11.13
CA ALA A 113 1.16 5.77 11.20
C ALA A 113 0.63 6.18 9.83
N LEU A 114 -0.56 6.76 9.79
CA LEU A 114 -1.18 7.33 8.59
C LEU A 114 -1.45 8.81 8.84
N LYS A 115 -1.00 9.68 7.94
CA LYS A 115 -1.36 11.10 7.92
C LYS A 115 -2.18 11.34 6.67
N ASN A 116 -3.44 11.74 6.83
CA ASN A 116 -4.37 11.95 5.71
C ASN A 116 -4.49 10.68 4.85
N ASN A 117 -4.67 9.54 5.52
CA ASN A 117 -4.75 8.20 4.93
C ASN A 117 -3.49 7.73 4.17
N ARG A 118 -2.38 8.49 4.22
CA ARG A 118 -1.10 8.10 3.61
C ARG A 118 -0.12 7.61 4.67
N PRO A 119 0.59 6.49 4.43
CA PRO A 119 1.57 5.99 5.38
C PRO A 119 2.75 6.96 5.52
N ILE A 120 3.12 7.27 6.76
CA ILE A 120 4.32 8.05 7.09
C ILE A 120 5.29 7.23 7.95
N ASN A 121 6.51 7.73 8.13
CA ASN A 121 7.47 7.10 9.02
C ASN A 121 6.99 7.19 10.48
N ILE A 122 7.07 6.10 11.23
CA ILE A 122 6.62 6.11 12.63
C ILE A 122 7.42 7.10 13.50
N LYS A 123 8.70 7.34 13.20
CA LYS A 123 9.51 8.33 13.91
C LYS A 123 9.05 9.76 13.61
N GLU A 124 8.66 10.04 12.37
CA GLU A 124 8.07 11.33 11.99
C GLU A 124 6.75 11.55 12.72
N ALA A 125 5.91 10.52 12.82
CA ALA A 125 4.63 10.56 13.53
C ALA A 125 4.79 10.88 15.02
N LEU A 126 5.83 10.34 15.67
CA LEU A 126 6.06 10.48 17.12
C LEU A 126 6.84 11.74 17.52
N ASN A 127 7.39 12.46 16.53
CA ASN A 127 8.15 13.69 16.77
C ASN A 127 7.33 14.98 16.52
N ASN A 128 6.03 14.85 16.20
CA ASN A 128 5.11 16.00 16.10
C ASN A 128 4.53 16.37 17.46
#